data_AF-A0A0D0VCN0-F1
#
_entry.id   AF-A0A0D0VCN0-F1
#
_cell.length_a   1.000
_cell.length_b   1.000
_cell.length_c   1.000
_cell.angle_alpha   90.00
_cell.angle_beta   90.00
_cell.angle_gamma   90.00
#
_symmetry.space_group_name_H-M   'P 1'
#
loop_
_entity.id
_entity.type
_entity.pdbx_description
1 polymer ?
#
loop_
_entity_poly.entity_id
_entity_poly.type
_entity_poly.pdbx_seq_one_letter_code
_entity_poly.pdbx_strand_id
1 'polypeptide(L)'
;MRLPSLALAGIQLLTMVAALPNITRTGKYLYDESGHRFYIKGVAYQPEGQLAASSDANSANGGFPEPSSFYDPLSSPQNCTRDLPYLQQLGVNAIRVYSVNSSLNHDDCMKMFNDAGIYVLLDVSLPLNGSIDRSSPSWSTNLLNSYIETIDAFMNYGNILGFNIGNEVVNLVSNTNAAPFVKAAARDIKAYLKSVGSSALVGYAAVDGQADFRNSLAEYLTCGGDSIAVDLYGLNNYEWCGNENINSSNWNIITEGFSNLPVATYMSEFGCITSPPRLWTEVTALFASPVSDVFSGGVAFSYFPTSDGYGMVTISNNNTVTVSDDFTRLATQYNSSSPPNSPAKSSVTANKTDCPAESSSLLASSTLPPTPDERFCNCINENSLSCIVKQSSANSPGIVGALLDYTCSLLGSTDSSASCDPIAGNGTSGTYGQLSFCSPAIKLSYVMSTYYQFNPKDTSCDFAGNATLSANRPNTVQDANAAASSCLAAEPSGGVFTPTAPGSGSATATSSGAASGSTSSAATSDSSASTSGGLRSITVVGGMLTALVGIAGILVGGSATLL
;
A
#
# COMPACT_ATOMS: atom_id res chain seq x y z
N MET A 1 -45.41 -7.82 67.12
CA MET A 1 -44.66 -8.71 66.21
C MET A 1 -44.25 -7.90 64.99
N ARG A 2 -42.95 -7.58 64.85
CA ARG A 2 -42.39 -6.92 63.66
C ARG A 2 -41.51 -7.97 62.95
N LEU A 3 -41.80 -8.26 61.69
CA LEU A 3 -40.97 -9.12 60.85
C LEU A 3 -39.65 -8.41 60.49
N PRO A 4 -38.51 -9.10 60.42
CA PRO A 4 -37.29 -8.54 59.89
C PRO A 4 -37.24 -8.71 58.36
N SER A 5 -36.96 -7.61 57.66
CA SER A 5 -36.68 -7.57 56.23
C SER A 5 -35.30 -8.18 55.95
N LEU A 6 -35.23 -9.24 55.15
CA LEU A 6 -33.97 -9.72 54.56
C LEU A 6 -33.58 -8.78 53.41
N ALA A 7 -32.43 -8.13 53.53
CA ALA A 7 -31.78 -7.43 52.43
C ALA A 7 -31.04 -8.45 51.55
N LEU A 8 -31.50 -8.62 50.31
CA LEU A 8 -30.83 -9.42 49.29
C LEU A 8 -29.70 -8.55 48.69
N ALA A 9 -28.46 -8.84 49.06
CA ALA A 9 -27.28 -8.21 48.44
C ALA A 9 -27.06 -8.82 47.05
N GLY A 10 -27.39 -8.06 45.99
CA GLY A 10 -27.10 -8.43 44.61
C GLY A 10 -25.60 -8.36 44.33
N ILE A 11 -24.99 -9.50 44.01
CA ILE A 11 -23.63 -9.58 43.47
C ILE A 11 -23.70 -9.09 42.02
N GLN A 12 -23.19 -7.88 41.76
CA GLN A 12 -22.92 -7.44 40.39
C GLN A 12 -21.73 -8.25 39.88
N LEU A 13 -21.97 -9.22 38.98
CA LEU A 13 -20.90 -9.78 38.17
C LEU A 13 -20.38 -8.66 37.26
N LEU A 14 -19.20 -8.14 37.57
CA LEU A 14 -18.40 -7.39 36.62
C LEU A 14 -18.04 -8.34 35.47
N THR A 15 -18.70 -8.20 34.33
CA THR A 15 -18.26 -8.80 33.07
C THR A 15 -16.92 -8.19 32.72
N MET A 16 -15.83 -8.89 33.02
CA MET A 16 -14.49 -8.57 32.51
C MET A 16 -14.58 -8.70 30.99
N VAL A 17 -14.62 -7.58 30.27
CA VAL A 17 -14.45 -7.58 28.82
C VAL A 17 -13.00 -7.98 28.57
N ALA A 18 -12.77 -9.23 28.19
CA ALA A 18 -11.46 -9.66 27.73
C ALA A 18 -11.18 -8.97 26.40
N ALA A 19 -9.99 -8.37 26.27
CA ALA A 19 -9.53 -7.88 24.97
C ALA A 19 -9.51 -9.04 23.96
N LEU A 20 -9.78 -8.73 22.70
CA LEU A 20 -9.61 -9.72 21.65
C LEU A 20 -8.16 -10.22 21.63
N PRO A 21 -7.92 -11.54 21.54
CA PRO A 21 -6.56 -12.07 21.48
C PRO A 21 -5.80 -11.51 20.29
N ASN A 22 -4.54 -11.13 20.47
CA ASN A 22 -3.71 -10.75 19.34
C ASN A 22 -3.50 -11.94 18.38
N ILE A 23 -3.72 -11.71 17.09
CA ILE A 23 -3.50 -12.73 16.06
C ILE A 23 -2.11 -12.55 15.48
N THR A 24 -1.30 -13.61 15.53
CA THR A 24 0.09 -13.60 15.10
C THR A 24 0.32 -14.60 13.98
N ARG A 25 1.24 -14.26 13.07
CA ARG A 25 1.74 -15.19 12.06
C ARG A 25 2.86 -16.05 12.65
N THR A 26 2.86 -17.33 12.32
CA THR A 26 4.01 -18.22 12.52
C THR A 26 4.13 -19.09 11.27
N GLY A 27 5.23 -18.91 10.53
CA GLY A 27 5.36 -19.48 9.18
C GLY A 27 4.21 -19.04 8.26
N LYS A 28 3.54 -20.00 7.63
CA LYS A 28 2.39 -19.77 6.74
C LYS A 28 1.02 -19.79 7.43
N TYR A 29 0.99 -19.76 8.75
CA TYR A 29 -0.21 -19.98 9.54
C TYR A 29 -0.46 -18.84 10.52
N LEU A 30 -1.72 -18.52 10.74
CA LEU A 30 -2.19 -17.58 11.77
C LEU A 30 -2.58 -18.33 13.03
N TYR A 31 -2.29 -17.71 14.18
CA TYR A 31 -2.57 -18.24 15.51
C TYR A 31 -3.00 -17.14 16.48
N ASP A 32 -3.91 -17.48 17.38
CA ASP A 32 -4.19 -16.66 18.55
C ASP A 32 -3.09 -16.78 19.63
N GLU A 33 -3.24 -16.01 20.71
CA GLU A 33 -2.30 -16.01 21.85
C GLU A 33 -2.21 -17.35 22.57
N SER A 34 -3.27 -18.16 22.52
CA SER A 34 -3.31 -19.49 23.11
C SER A 34 -2.68 -20.58 22.22
N GLY A 35 -2.28 -20.21 21.00
CA GLY A 35 -1.65 -21.11 20.04
C GLY A 35 -2.63 -21.92 19.20
N HIS A 36 -3.93 -21.59 19.22
CA HIS A 36 -4.92 -22.19 18.32
C HIS A 36 -4.83 -21.54 16.94
N ARG A 37 -5.06 -22.35 15.88
CA ARG A 37 -5.11 -21.86 14.51
C ARG A 37 -6.23 -20.82 14.38
N PHE A 38 -5.88 -19.66 13.86
CA PHE A 38 -6.84 -18.65 13.46
C PHE A 38 -7.13 -18.78 11.97
N TYR A 39 -8.42 -18.82 11.61
CA TYR A 39 -8.88 -18.77 10.23
C TYR A 39 -9.77 -17.55 10.05
N ILE A 40 -9.54 -16.81 8.97
CA ILE A 40 -10.35 -15.67 8.58
C ILE A 40 -11.68 -16.22 8.07
N LYS A 41 -12.76 -15.91 8.78
CA LYS A 41 -14.14 -16.15 8.36
C LYS A 41 -14.76 -14.78 8.17
N GLY A 42 -14.50 -14.20 7.00
CA GLY A 42 -14.71 -12.78 6.75
C GLY A 42 -15.85 -12.45 5.80
N VAL A 43 -16.20 -11.16 5.75
CA VAL A 43 -17.05 -10.57 4.71
C VAL A 43 -16.52 -9.19 4.31
N ALA A 44 -16.60 -8.87 3.03
CA ALA A 44 -16.28 -7.53 2.51
C ALA A 44 -17.35 -6.54 2.99
N TYR A 45 -16.94 -5.51 3.73
CA TYR A 45 -17.83 -4.55 4.41
C TYR A 45 -17.52 -3.13 3.93
N GLN A 46 -17.87 -2.85 2.68
CA GLN A 46 -17.63 -1.56 2.03
C GLN A 46 -18.81 -1.21 1.12
N PRO A 47 -19.54 -0.12 1.38
CA PRO A 47 -20.52 0.41 0.44
C PRO A 47 -19.83 0.86 -0.85
N GLU A 48 -20.43 0.57 -1.99
CA GLU A 48 -19.91 0.95 -3.31
C GLU A 48 -19.83 2.48 -3.42
N GLY A 49 -18.65 2.98 -3.81
CA GLY A 49 -18.43 4.39 -4.11
C GLY A 49 -18.98 4.77 -5.50
N GLN A 50 -18.75 6.01 -5.92
CA GLN A 50 -19.08 6.39 -7.28
C GLN A 50 -18.10 5.72 -8.27
N LEU A 51 -18.64 4.93 -9.20
CA LEU A 51 -17.83 4.32 -10.25
C LEU A 51 -17.23 5.41 -11.16
N ALA A 52 -15.95 5.26 -11.48
CA ALA A 52 -15.34 6.07 -12.52
C ALA A 52 -15.69 5.55 -13.91
N ALA A 53 -15.69 6.43 -14.91
CA ALA A 53 -15.91 6.06 -16.29
C ALA A 53 -14.73 5.23 -16.81
N SER A 54 -15.03 4.15 -17.53
CA SER A 54 -14.02 3.39 -18.27
C SER A 54 -13.37 4.27 -19.35
N SER A 55 -12.06 4.12 -19.52
CA SER A 55 -11.29 4.77 -20.58
C SER A 55 -10.41 3.75 -21.33
N ASP A 56 -9.91 4.13 -22.51
CA ASP A 56 -8.93 3.34 -23.25
C ASP A 56 -7.66 3.12 -22.44
N ALA A 57 -7.26 4.10 -21.63
CA ALA A 57 -6.13 4.00 -20.73
C ALA A 57 -6.37 2.94 -19.63
N ASN A 58 -7.58 2.88 -19.06
CA ASN A 58 -7.91 1.82 -18.11
C ASN A 58 -7.90 0.46 -18.80
N SER A 59 -8.51 0.35 -19.99
CA SER A 59 -8.54 -0.89 -20.78
C SER A 59 -7.14 -1.43 -21.08
N ALA A 60 -6.20 -0.55 -21.46
CA ALA A 60 -4.81 -0.90 -21.72
C ALA A 60 -4.04 -1.37 -20.48
N ASN A 61 -4.51 -1.02 -19.28
CA ASN A 61 -3.86 -1.28 -18.00
C ASN A 61 -4.72 -2.17 -17.09
N GLY A 62 -5.46 -3.13 -17.65
CA GLY A 62 -6.20 -4.13 -16.85
C GLY A 62 -7.65 -3.78 -16.51
N GLY A 63 -8.25 -2.83 -17.22
CA GLY A 63 -9.69 -2.70 -17.43
C GLY A 63 -10.53 -2.09 -16.32
N PHE A 64 -10.13 -2.20 -15.05
CA PHE A 64 -10.95 -1.73 -13.93
C PHE A 64 -10.59 -0.30 -13.51
N PRO A 65 -11.48 0.69 -13.74
CA PRO A 65 -11.24 2.05 -13.31
C PRO A 65 -11.40 2.16 -11.79
N GLU A 66 -10.51 2.92 -11.16
CA GLU A 66 -10.60 3.19 -9.72
C GLU A 66 -11.81 4.07 -9.42
N PRO A 67 -12.62 3.79 -8.37
CA PRO A 67 -13.76 4.62 -8.01
C PRO A 67 -13.40 6.10 -7.81
N SER A 68 -14.29 7.02 -8.17
CA SER A 68 -14.07 8.46 -7.98
C SER A 68 -14.44 8.97 -6.58
N SER A 69 -14.98 8.11 -5.74
CA SER A 69 -15.28 8.39 -4.34
C SER A 69 -15.38 7.09 -3.55
N PHE A 70 -15.44 7.20 -2.23
CA PHE A 70 -15.72 6.09 -1.33
C PHE A 70 -16.58 6.56 -0.16
N TYR A 71 -17.24 5.62 0.49
CA TYR A 71 -17.91 5.84 1.78
C TYR A 71 -17.05 5.23 2.88
N ASP A 72 -16.96 5.86 4.04
CA ASP A 72 -16.32 5.24 5.21
C ASP A 72 -17.37 4.45 6.01
N PRO A 73 -17.32 3.10 6.02
CA PRO A 73 -18.30 2.30 6.72
C PRO A 73 -18.06 2.22 8.24
N LEU A 74 -16.90 2.68 8.71
CA LEU A 74 -16.47 2.63 10.10
C LEU A 74 -16.64 3.96 10.83
N SER A 75 -17.04 5.04 10.15
CA SER A 75 -17.20 6.37 10.74
C SER A 75 -18.63 6.69 11.21
N SER A 76 -19.57 5.74 11.10
CA SER A 76 -20.97 5.96 11.48
C SER A 76 -21.42 4.93 12.53
N PRO A 77 -21.48 5.33 13.81
CA PRO A 77 -21.93 4.45 14.90
C PRO A 77 -23.32 3.84 14.64
N GLN A 78 -24.22 4.61 14.04
CA GLN A 78 -25.57 4.17 13.72
C GLN A 78 -25.58 3.08 12.64
N ASN A 79 -24.73 3.19 11.62
CA ASN A 79 -24.62 2.16 10.58
C ASN A 79 -23.98 0.88 11.13
N CYS A 80 -22.90 0.99 11.90
CA CYS A 80 -22.28 -0.17 12.55
C CYS A 80 -23.24 -0.87 13.52
N THR A 81 -24.03 -0.10 14.29
CA THR A 81 -25.08 -0.65 15.18
C THR A 81 -26.15 -1.40 14.41
N ARG A 82 -26.58 -0.85 13.26
CA ARG A 82 -27.57 -1.49 12.39
C ARG A 82 -27.05 -2.83 11.83
N ASP A 83 -25.79 -2.85 11.41
CA ASP A 83 -25.22 -3.99 10.66
C ASP A 83 -24.66 -5.09 11.56
N LEU A 84 -24.21 -4.77 12.79
CA LEU A 84 -23.63 -5.73 13.72
C LEU A 84 -24.47 -7.01 13.92
N PRO A 85 -25.81 -6.94 14.16
CA PRO A 85 -26.61 -8.15 14.35
C PRO A 85 -26.55 -9.11 13.15
N TYR A 86 -26.40 -8.58 11.94
CA TYR A 86 -26.30 -9.37 10.71
C TYR A 86 -24.90 -9.94 10.52
N LEU A 87 -23.85 -9.19 10.88
CA LEU A 87 -22.48 -9.74 10.93
C LEU A 87 -22.39 -10.89 11.94
N GLN A 88 -23.01 -10.75 13.13
CA GLN A 88 -23.11 -11.82 14.11
C GLN A 88 -23.93 -13.02 13.59
N GLN A 89 -25.02 -12.76 12.86
CA GLN A 89 -25.83 -13.81 12.24
C GLN A 89 -25.05 -14.60 11.18
N LEU A 90 -24.20 -13.94 10.38
CA LEU A 90 -23.28 -14.63 9.46
C LEU A 90 -22.26 -15.51 10.20
N GLY A 91 -21.97 -15.20 11.47
CA GLY A 91 -20.94 -15.86 12.25
C GLY A 91 -19.52 -15.47 11.83
N VAL A 92 -19.34 -14.29 11.23
CA VAL A 92 -18.02 -13.81 10.83
C VAL A 92 -17.17 -13.42 12.03
N ASN A 93 -15.86 -13.62 11.91
CA ASN A 93 -14.88 -13.11 12.88
C ASN A 93 -14.02 -11.98 12.29
N ALA A 94 -14.23 -11.60 11.03
CA ALA A 94 -13.47 -10.54 10.39
C ALA A 94 -14.31 -9.78 9.38
N ILE A 95 -13.97 -8.52 9.15
CA ILE A 95 -14.43 -7.72 8.01
C ILE A 95 -13.23 -7.22 7.22
N ARG A 96 -13.37 -7.11 5.90
CA ARG A 96 -12.43 -6.38 5.04
C ARG A 96 -13.05 -5.04 4.65
N VAL A 97 -12.33 -3.96 4.93
CA VAL A 97 -12.74 -2.58 4.60
C VAL A 97 -11.71 -2.00 3.63
N TYR A 98 -12.18 -1.45 2.52
CA TYR A 98 -11.32 -1.09 1.39
C TYR A 98 -10.90 0.38 1.43
N SER A 99 -11.69 1.24 2.08
CA SER A 99 -11.39 2.67 2.16
C SER A 99 -12.04 3.29 3.39
N VAL A 100 -11.28 4.14 4.07
CA VAL A 100 -11.71 4.91 5.25
C VAL A 100 -11.24 6.35 5.11
N ASN A 101 -11.91 7.26 5.79
CA ASN A 101 -11.44 8.63 5.94
C ASN A 101 -10.75 8.74 7.30
N SER A 102 -9.42 8.69 7.30
CA SER A 102 -8.57 8.73 8.51
C SER A 102 -8.72 10.00 9.35
N SER A 103 -9.37 11.05 8.84
CA SER A 103 -9.66 12.28 9.61
C SER A 103 -10.93 12.19 10.47
N LEU A 104 -11.75 11.16 10.30
CA LEU A 104 -12.97 10.94 11.08
C LEU A 104 -12.69 10.13 12.35
N ASN A 105 -13.65 10.08 13.27
CA ASN A 105 -13.58 9.22 14.45
C ASN A 105 -14.20 7.85 14.15
N HIS A 106 -13.53 6.78 14.56
CA HIS A 106 -13.96 5.40 14.35
C HIS A 106 -14.16 4.62 15.66
N ASP A 107 -14.03 5.28 16.81
CA ASP A 107 -13.93 4.64 18.14
C ASP A 107 -15.15 3.77 18.43
N ASP A 108 -16.35 4.27 18.18
CA ASP A 108 -17.60 3.57 18.48
C ASP A 108 -17.76 2.30 17.64
N CYS A 109 -17.51 2.37 16.33
CA CYS A 109 -17.60 1.23 15.43
C CYS A 109 -16.52 0.19 15.72
N MET A 110 -15.28 0.64 15.91
CA MET A 110 -14.15 -0.24 16.20
C MET A 110 -14.33 -0.94 17.55
N LYS A 111 -14.78 -0.21 18.57
CA LYS A 111 -15.14 -0.80 19.86
C LYS A 111 -16.27 -1.82 19.72
N MET A 112 -17.31 -1.50 18.97
CA MET A 112 -18.46 -2.39 18.77
C MET A 112 -18.06 -3.71 18.10
N PHE A 113 -17.23 -3.64 17.06
CA PHE A 113 -16.73 -4.84 16.37
C PHE A 113 -15.73 -5.60 17.24
N ASN A 114 -14.86 -4.92 17.98
CA ASN A 114 -13.98 -5.53 18.96
C ASN A 114 -14.76 -6.31 20.03
N ASP A 115 -15.78 -5.69 20.64
CA ASP A 115 -16.62 -6.33 21.67
C ASP A 115 -17.41 -7.53 21.12
N ALA A 116 -17.67 -7.55 19.81
CA ALA A 116 -18.33 -8.65 19.11
C ALA A 116 -17.37 -9.74 18.60
N GLY A 117 -16.06 -9.60 18.81
CA GLY A 117 -15.08 -10.57 18.34
C GLY A 117 -14.74 -10.48 16.85
N ILE A 118 -14.96 -9.32 16.22
CA ILE A 118 -14.77 -9.08 14.80
C ILE A 118 -13.50 -8.27 14.58
N TYR A 119 -12.52 -8.87 13.89
CA TYR A 119 -11.31 -8.22 13.46
C TYR A 119 -11.52 -7.40 12.16
N VAL A 120 -10.63 -6.46 11.89
CA VAL A 120 -10.63 -5.64 10.68
C VAL A 120 -9.34 -5.88 9.89
N LEU A 121 -9.50 -6.24 8.62
CA LEU A 121 -8.48 -6.11 7.58
C LEU A 121 -8.77 -4.79 6.86
N LEU A 122 -7.86 -3.83 6.96
CA LEU A 122 -8.05 -2.49 6.42
C LEU A 122 -7.08 -2.24 5.26
N ASP A 123 -7.60 -2.02 4.06
CA ASP A 123 -6.80 -1.53 2.96
C ASP A 123 -6.44 -0.05 3.22
N VAL A 124 -5.14 0.28 3.18
CA VAL A 124 -4.64 1.66 3.45
C VAL A 124 -4.52 2.48 2.17
N SER A 125 -4.70 1.85 1.02
CA SER A 125 -4.82 2.54 -0.26
C SER A 125 -6.16 3.26 -0.37
N LEU A 126 -6.14 4.50 -0.84
CA LEU A 126 -7.35 5.29 -1.07
C LEU A 126 -7.57 5.56 -2.56
N PRO A 127 -8.83 5.55 -3.04
CA PRO A 127 -9.16 5.96 -4.39
C PRO A 127 -8.63 7.35 -4.75
N LEU A 128 -8.35 7.59 -6.02
CA LEU A 128 -7.88 8.83 -6.65
C LEU A 128 -6.41 9.19 -6.44
N ASN A 129 -5.92 9.20 -5.21
CA ASN A 129 -4.59 9.76 -4.90
C ASN A 129 -3.78 8.99 -3.85
N GLY A 130 -4.32 7.88 -3.33
CA GLY A 130 -3.70 7.09 -2.28
C GLY A 130 -3.39 5.66 -2.73
N SER A 131 -3.16 5.41 -4.01
CA SER A 131 -2.87 4.06 -4.51
C SER A 131 -1.63 4.05 -5.42
N ILE A 132 -0.94 2.90 -5.48
CA ILE A 132 0.13 2.69 -6.45
C ILE A 132 -0.53 2.54 -7.81
N ASP A 133 -0.30 3.51 -8.71
CA ASP A 133 -0.83 3.47 -10.07
C ASP A 133 -0.13 2.37 -10.88
N ARG A 134 -0.89 1.34 -11.26
CA ARG A 134 -0.38 0.21 -12.05
C ARG A 134 0.18 0.59 -13.42
N SER A 135 -0.28 1.70 -14.00
CA SER A 135 0.15 2.19 -15.32
C SER A 135 1.45 3.00 -15.24
N SER A 136 1.72 3.62 -14.10
CA SER A 136 2.93 4.42 -13.83
C SER A 136 3.34 4.27 -12.36
N PRO A 137 3.85 3.09 -11.97
CA PRO A 137 4.00 2.74 -10.56
C PRO A 137 5.09 3.57 -9.90
N SER A 138 4.79 4.03 -8.69
CA SER A 138 5.67 4.82 -7.85
C SER A 138 5.42 4.46 -6.39
N TRP A 139 6.48 4.52 -5.59
CA TRP A 139 6.40 4.51 -4.13
C TRP A 139 7.03 5.82 -3.67
N SER A 140 6.18 6.77 -3.29
CA SER A 140 6.55 8.17 -3.11
C SER A 140 6.12 8.73 -1.76
N THR A 141 6.68 9.87 -1.37
CA THR A 141 6.43 10.50 -0.08
C THR A 141 4.94 10.74 0.20
N ASN A 142 4.15 11.15 -0.80
CA ASN A 142 2.70 11.31 -0.63
C ASN A 142 1.96 10.00 -0.37
N LEU A 143 2.39 8.89 -0.98
CA LEU A 143 1.77 7.57 -0.76
C LEU A 143 2.16 7.02 0.61
N LEU A 144 3.44 7.09 0.97
CA LEU A 144 3.92 6.69 2.29
C LEU A 144 3.23 7.47 3.40
N ASN A 145 3.11 8.79 3.26
CA ASN A 145 2.40 9.63 4.22
C ASN A 145 0.92 9.25 4.33
N SER A 146 0.21 9.09 3.20
CA SER A 146 -1.19 8.69 3.20
C SER A 146 -1.42 7.33 3.88
N TYR A 147 -0.50 6.38 3.69
CA TYR A 147 -0.58 5.06 4.32
C TYR A 147 -0.34 5.17 5.82
N ILE A 148 0.69 5.90 6.25
CA ILE A 148 0.99 6.10 7.68
C ILE A 148 -0.14 6.87 8.38
N GLU A 149 -0.70 7.91 7.77
CA GLU A 149 -1.84 8.66 8.33
C GLU A 149 -3.04 7.74 8.60
N THR A 150 -3.32 6.81 7.68
CA THR A 150 -4.39 5.82 7.87
C THR A 150 -4.02 4.80 8.94
N ILE A 151 -2.79 4.33 8.97
CA ILE A 151 -2.30 3.41 10.01
C ILE A 151 -2.40 4.05 11.39
N ASP A 152 -1.95 5.29 11.56
CA ASP A 152 -1.95 6.00 12.84
C ASP A 152 -3.35 6.19 13.41
N ALA A 153 -4.34 6.43 12.53
CA ALA A 153 -5.74 6.54 12.92
C ALA A 153 -6.33 5.21 13.46
N PHE A 154 -5.79 4.05 13.05
CA PHE A 154 -6.39 2.74 13.34
C PHE A 154 -5.53 1.82 14.21
N MET A 155 -4.21 2.00 14.27
CA MET A 155 -3.27 1.04 14.88
C MET A 155 -3.50 0.79 16.38
N ASN A 156 -4.21 1.69 17.06
CA ASN A 156 -4.52 1.57 18.48
C ASN A 156 -5.79 0.74 18.77
N TYR A 157 -6.56 0.36 17.75
CA TYR A 157 -7.72 -0.52 17.92
C TYR A 157 -7.28 -1.98 18.02
N GLY A 158 -7.62 -2.64 19.13
CA GLY A 158 -7.17 -4.00 19.44
C GLY A 158 -7.68 -5.11 18.49
N ASN A 159 -8.62 -4.78 17.61
CA ASN A 159 -9.17 -5.70 16.62
C ASN A 159 -8.65 -5.44 15.19
N ILE A 160 -7.62 -4.61 14.98
CA ILE A 160 -6.91 -4.58 13.70
C ILE A 160 -6.14 -5.89 13.51
N LEU A 161 -6.55 -6.70 12.53
CA LEU A 161 -5.80 -7.90 12.13
C LEU A 161 -4.61 -7.52 11.25
N GLY A 162 -4.81 -6.58 10.33
CA GLY A 162 -3.75 -6.15 9.43
C GLY A 162 -4.15 -5.04 8.48
N PHE A 163 -3.13 -4.46 7.87
CA PHE A 163 -3.22 -3.40 6.88
C PHE A 163 -2.83 -3.93 5.50
N ASN A 164 -3.73 -3.83 4.54
CA ASN A 164 -3.47 -4.18 3.14
C ASN A 164 -2.87 -2.97 2.41
N ILE A 165 -1.65 -3.13 1.89
CA ILE A 165 -0.89 -2.06 1.22
C ILE A 165 -1.16 -1.97 -0.30
N GLY A 166 -2.11 -2.75 -0.80
CA GLY A 166 -2.51 -2.73 -2.19
C GLY A 166 -3.49 -3.85 -2.52
N ASN A 167 -4.37 -3.56 -3.49
CA ASN A 167 -5.36 -4.47 -4.02
C ASN A 167 -5.27 -4.47 -5.55
N GLU A 168 -4.86 -5.59 -6.13
CA GLU A 168 -4.76 -5.78 -7.58
C GLU A 168 -4.00 -4.66 -8.30
N VAL A 169 -2.92 -4.18 -7.67
CA VAL A 169 -1.99 -3.25 -8.32
C VAL A 169 -1.39 -3.94 -9.54
N VAL A 170 -0.86 -5.15 -9.33
CA VAL A 170 -0.43 -6.03 -10.42
C VAL A 170 -1.60 -6.93 -10.80
N ASN A 171 -2.10 -6.79 -12.03
CA ASN A 171 -3.23 -7.58 -12.53
C ASN A 171 -3.02 -8.20 -13.92
N LEU A 172 -1.89 -7.91 -14.57
CA LEU A 172 -1.50 -8.48 -15.85
C LEU A 172 -0.01 -8.82 -15.81
N VAL A 173 0.42 -9.76 -16.65
CA VAL A 173 1.86 -10.05 -16.84
C VAL A 173 2.62 -8.78 -17.22
N SER A 174 2.04 -7.95 -18.10
CA SER A 174 2.64 -6.72 -18.61
C SER A 174 2.84 -5.63 -17.56
N ASN A 175 2.17 -5.70 -16.39
CA ASN A 175 2.33 -4.73 -15.31
C ASN A 175 2.98 -5.30 -14.04
N THR A 176 3.63 -6.47 -14.15
CA THR A 176 4.44 -7.04 -13.06
C THR A 176 5.61 -6.13 -12.64
N ASN A 177 6.01 -5.16 -13.48
CA ASN A 177 6.94 -4.09 -13.13
C ASN A 177 6.45 -3.18 -11.98
N ALA A 178 5.17 -3.25 -11.57
CA ALA A 178 4.68 -2.57 -10.38
C ALA A 178 5.01 -3.32 -9.07
N ALA A 179 5.31 -4.61 -9.12
CA ALA A 179 5.55 -5.44 -7.94
C ALA A 179 6.70 -4.96 -7.03
N PRO A 180 7.84 -4.41 -7.54
CA PRO A 180 8.89 -3.86 -6.69
C PRO A 180 8.42 -2.68 -5.82
N PHE A 181 7.47 -1.87 -6.30
CA PHE A 181 6.91 -0.75 -5.55
C PHE A 181 5.99 -1.24 -4.43
N VAL A 182 5.13 -2.23 -4.72
CA VAL A 182 4.31 -2.91 -3.70
C VAL A 182 5.21 -3.54 -2.63
N LYS A 183 6.29 -4.21 -3.04
CA LYS A 183 7.22 -4.85 -2.11
C LYS A 183 8.01 -3.83 -1.26
N ALA A 184 8.36 -2.67 -1.82
CA ALA A 184 8.93 -1.57 -1.05
C ALA A 184 7.94 -0.97 -0.05
N ALA A 185 6.66 -0.84 -0.42
CA ALA A 185 5.62 -0.45 0.53
C ALA A 185 5.53 -1.46 1.68
N ALA A 186 5.63 -2.76 1.41
CA ALA A 186 5.64 -3.78 2.47
C ALA A 186 6.84 -3.59 3.41
N ARG A 187 8.04 -3.43 2.87
CA ARG A 187 9.25 -3.14 3.65
C ARG A 187 9.07 -1.94 4.57
N ASP A 188 8.63 -0.82 4.01
CA ASP A 188 8.60 0.47 4.70
C ASP A 188 7.48 0.53 5.74
N ILE A 189 6.29 0.01 5.43
CA ILE A 189 5.16 -0.05 6.37
C ILE A 189 5.45 -1.03 7.52
N LYS A 190 6.09 -2.18 7.26
CA LYS A 190 6.51 -3.10 8.33
C LYS A 190 7.56 -2.48 9.23
N ALA A 191 8.53 -1.75 8.65
CA ALA A 191 9.53 -1.03 9.42
C ALA A 191 8.86 0.03 10.32
N TYR A 192 7.88 0.77 9.78
CA TYR A 192 7.10 1.75 10.54
C TYR A 192 6.32 1.12 11.69
N LEU A 193 5.49 0.09 11.43
CA LEU A 193 4.70 -0.61 12.44
C LEU A 193 5.57 -1.15 13.57
N LYS A 194 6.72 -1.75 13.24
CA LYS A 194 7.69 -2.22 14.24
C LYS A 194 8.25 -1.07 15.09
N SER A 195 8.50 0.09 14.48
CA SER A 195 9.06 1.26 15.20
C SER A 195 8.10 1.86 16.22
N VAL A 196 6.79 1.71 15.99
CA VAL A 196 5.73 2.17 16.89
C VAL A 196 5.16 1.05 17.77
N GLY A 197 5.76 -0.14 17.74
CA GLY A 197 5.37 -1.28 18.59
C GLY A 197 4.05 -1.95 18.19
N SER A 198 3.56 -1.73 16.98
CA SER A 198 2.35 -2.40 16.47
C SER A 198 2.64 -3.82 16.00
N SER A 199 1.70 -4.74 16.28
CA SER A 199 1.72 -6.13 15.81
C SER A 199 0.80 -6.39 14.61
N ALA A 200 0.17 -5.35 14.05
CA ALA A 200 -0.69 -5.49 12.89
C ALA A 200 0.08 -6.12 11.71
N LEU A 201 -0.55 -7.08 11.03
CA LEU A 201 0.05 -7.75 9.88
C LEU A 201 0.00 -6.85 8.64
N VAL A 202 0.99 -6.95 7.75
CA VAL A 202 0.97 -6.23 6.47
C VAL A 202 0.58 -7.18 5.34
N GLY A 203 -0.49 -6.87 4.61
CA GLY A 203 -1.03 -7.72 3.57
C GLY A 203 -1.03 -7.11 2.17
N TYR A 204 -1.22 -7.96 1.16
CA TYR A 204 -1.52 -7.57 -0.21
C TYR A 204 -2.62 -8.47 -0.77
N ALA A 205 -3.59 -7.91 -1.47
CA ALA A 205 -4.64 -8.66 -2.16
C ALA A 205 -4.34 -8.72 -3.66
N ALA A 206 -4.13 -9.92 -4.18
CA ALA A 206 -3.79 -10.18 -5.58
C ALA A 206 -5.02 -10.58 -6.39
N VAL A 207 -5.02 -10.25 -7.67
CA VAL A 207 -6.02 -10.75 -8.62
C VAL A 207 -5.76 -12.24 -8.88
N ASP A 208 -6.82 -12.97 -9.24
CA ASP A 208 -6.67 -14.26 -9.89
C ASP A 208 -6.39 -14.12 -11.39
N GLY A 209 -5.45 -14.91 -11.89
CA GLY A 209 -5.01 -14.86 -13.27
C GLY A 209 -4.38 -16.18 -13.70
N GLN A 210 -3.74 -16.18 -14.87
CA GLN A 210 -3.05 -17.39 -15.36
C GLN A 210 -2.06 -17.91 -14.32
N ALA A 211 -2.00 -19.24 -14.15
CA ALA A 211 -1.29 -19.88 -13.03
C ALA A 211 0.17 -19.43 -12.90
N ASP A 212 0.92 -19.35 -14.02
CA ASP A 212 2.33 -18.94 -13.99
C ASP A 212 2.50 -17.50 -13.50
N PHE A 213 1.65 -16.58 -13.95
CA PHE A 213 1.63 -15.19 -13.48
C PHE A 213 1.25 -15.09 -12.00
N ARG A 214 0.13 -15.73 -11.62
CA ARG A 214 -0.41 -15.73 -10.27
C ARG A 214 0.62 -16.26 -9.26
N ASN A 215 1.22 -17.41 -9.58
CA ASN A 215 2.17 -18.06 -8.69
C ASN A 215 3.49 -17.28 -8.63
N SER A 216 4.01 -16.77 -9.76
CA SER A 216 5.24 -15.98 -9.77
C SER A 216 5.10 -14.68 -8.97
N LEU A 217 3.94 -14.01 -9.05
CA LEU A 217 3.66 -12.82 -8.24
C LEU A 217 3.58 -13.16 -6.74
N ALA A 218 2.95 -14.29 -6.40
CA ALA A 218 2.85 -14.76 -5.02
C ALA A 218 4.23 -15.09 -4.43
N GLU A 219 5.07 -15.82 -5.17
CA GLU A 219 6.45 -16.09 -4.78
C GLU A 219 7.25 -14.78 -4.61
N TYR A 220 7.09 -13.83 -5.55
CA TYR A 220 7.80 -12.55 -5.50
C TYR A 220 7.41 -11.70 -4.28
N LEU A 221 6.14 -11.58 -3.94
CA LEU A 221 5.71 -10.75 -2.79
C LEU A 221 5.97 -11.40 -1.43
N THR A 222 6.26 -12.71 -1.41
CA THR A 222 6.45 -13.48 -0.17
C THR A 222 7.89 -13.93 0.08
N CYS A 223 8.81 -13.71 -0.88
CA CYS A 223 10.24 -14.02 -0.75
C CYS A 223 11.07 -12.93 -0.05
N GLY A 224 12.33 -13.25 0.26
CA GLY A 224 13.34 -12.28 0.71
C GLY A 224 13.45 -12.10 2.23
N GLY A 225 12.47 -12.60 2.98
CA GLY A 225 12.44 -12.66 4.44
C GLY A 225 11.45 -11.69 5.08
N ASP A 226 11.23 -11.86 6.39
CA ASP A 226 10.14 -11.20 7.12
C ASP A 226 10.18 -9.66 7.11
N SER A 227 11.33 -9.03 6.89
CA SER A 227 11.41 -7.56 6.84
C SER A 227 10.92 -6.95 5.52
N ILE A 228 10.74 -7.76 4.47
CA ILE A 228 10.38 -7.28 3.11
C ILE A 228 9.26 -8.08 2.44
N ALA A 229 8.99 -9.30 2.90
CA ALA A 229 7.82 -10.08 2.49
C ALA A 229 6.56 -9.56 3.18
N VAL A 230 5.41 -9.62 2.48
CA VAL A 230 4.10 -9.41 3.12
C VAL A 230 3.86 -10.49 4.18
N ASP A 231 3.13 -10.19 5.25
CA ASP A 231 2.71 -11.18 6.25
C ASP A 231 1.48 -11.97 5.78
N LEU A 232 0.59 -11.31 5.05
CA LEU A 232 -0.62 -11.88 4.48
C LEU A 232 -0.61 -11.76 2.95
N TYR A 233 -0.78 -12.87 2.25
CA TYR A 233 -1.01 -12.87 0.80
C TYR A 233 -2.46 -13.27 0.51
N GLY A 234 -3.26 -12.30 0.12
CA GLY A 234 -4.63 -12.48 -0.30
C GLY A 234 -4.73 -12.83 -1.78
N LEU A 235 -5.61 -13.76 -2.13
CA LEU A 235 -6.04 -14.00 -3.51
C LEU A 235 -7.54 -13.69 -3.65
N ASN A 236 -7.90 -12.73 -4.51
CA ASN A 236 -9.28 -12.50 -4.91
C ASN A 236 -9.66 -13.59 -5.91
N ASN A 237 -10.33 -14.65 -5.46
CA ASN A 237 -10.60 -15.83 -6.27
C ASN A 237 -12.09 -16.10 -6.44
N TYR A 238 -12.51 -16.16 -7.70
CA TYR A 238 -13.91 -16.39 -8.09
C TYR A 238 -14.06 -17.63 -8.97
N GLU A 239 -13.09 -18.55 -8.98
CA GLU A 239 -13.13 -19.74 -9.85
C GLU A 239 -14.19 -20.76 -9.42
N TRP A 240 -14.55 -20.81 -8.13
CA TRP A 240 -15.57 -21.75 -7.64
C TRP A 240 -16.98 -21.17 -7.82
N CYS A 241 -17.76 -21.72 -8.75
CA CYS A 241 -19.10 -21.23 -9.09
C CYS A 241 -20.20 -22.29 -8.86
N GLY A 242 -21.15 -22.01 -7.97
CA GLY A 242 -22.31 -22.88 -7.74
C GLY A 242 -21.98 -24.11 -6.87
N ASN A 243 -22.25 -25.31 -7.37
CA ASN A 243 -22.05 -26.59 -6.66
C ASN A 243 -20.81 -27.35 -7.17
N GLU A 244 -19.72 -26.64 -7.39
CA GLU A 244 -18.46 -27.24 -7.81
C GLU A 244 -17.80 -28.03 -6.69
N ASN A 245 -16.67 -28.65 -7.01
CA ASN A 245 -15.75 -29.24 -6.05
C ASN A 245 -14.32 -28.72 -6.32
N ILE A 246 -13.36 -29.15 -5.50
CA ILE A 246 -11.98 -28.68 -5.56
C ILE A 246 -11.32 -28.86 -6.95
N ASN A 247 -11.72 -29.88 -7.72
CA ASN A 247 -11.14 -30.14 -9.03
C ASN A 247 -11.84 -29.34 -10.14
N SER A 248 -13.17 -29.26 -10.11
CA SER A 248 -13.92 -28.55 -11.15
C SER A 248 -13.79 -27.03 -11.06
N SER A 249 -13.49 -26.50 -9.87
CA SER A 249 -13.23 -25.07 -9.59
C SER A 249 -11.76 -24.67 -9.78
N ASN A 250 -10.88 -25.60 -10.18
CA ASN A 250 -9.41 -25.44 -10.21
C ASN A 250 -8.75 -25.10 -8.86
N TRP A 251 -9.48 -25.15 -7.73
CA TRP A 251 -8.90 -24.92 -6.41
C TRP A 251 -7.81 -25.93 -6.05
N ASN A 252 -7.80 -27.11 -6.66
CA ASN A 252 -6.70 -28.08 -6.53
C ASN A 252 -5.38 -27.51 -7.08
N ILE A 253 -5.41 -26.85 -8.24
CA ILE A 253 -4.24 -26.23 -8.88
C ILE A 253 -3.79 -25.00 -8.08
N ILE A 254 -4.74 -24.18 -7.61
CA ILE A 254 -4.44 -23.01 -6.77
C ILE A 254 -3.79 -23.45 -5.45
N THR A 255 -4.37 -24.45 -4.78
CA THR A 255 -3.86 -24.98 -3.50
C THR A 255 -2.45 -25.55 -3.68
N GLU A 256 -2.20 -26.29 -4.76
CA GLU A 256 -0.88 -26.82 -5.06
C GLU A 256 0.15 -25.70 -5.31
N GLY A 257 -0.19 -24.70 -6.15
CA GLY A 257 0.69 -23.58 -6.48
C GLY A 257 1.08 -22.72 -5.26
N PHE A 258 0.22 -22.64 -4.25
CA PHE A 258 0.45 -21.82 -3.06
C PHE A 258 1.05 -22.62 -1.90
N SER A 259 1.18 -23.95 -2.04
CA SER A 259 1.57 -24.86 -0.97
C SER A 259 2.93 -24.56 -0.35
N ASN A 260 3.85 -23.95 -1.10
CA ASN A 260 5.23 -23.67 -0.65
C ASN A 260 5.47 -22.22 -0.22
N LEU A 261 4.45 -21.35 -0.24
CA LEU A 261 4.61 -19.97 0.19
C LEU A 261 4.96 -19.89 1.70
N PRO A 262 5.92 -19.03 2.09
CA PRO A 262 6.42 -18.97 3.48
C PRO A 262 5.55 -18.12 4.41
N VAL A 263 4.50 -17.48 3.90
CA VAL A 263 3.64 -16.54 4.63
C VAL A 263 2.18 -17.00 4.60
N ALA A 264 1.35 -16.42 5.46
CA ALA A 264 -0.05 -16.84 5.54
C ALA A 264 -0.81 -16.36 4.31
N THR A 265 -1.49 -17.30 3.64
CA THR A 265 -2.36 -16.98 2.51
C THR A 265 -3.82 -17.05 2.92
N TYR A 266 -4.69 -16.34 2.22
CA TYR A 266 -6.14 -16.40 2.41
C TYR A 266 -6.86 -16.02 1.11
N MET A 267 -8.12 -16.41 0.96
CA MET A 267 -8.95 -15.90 -0.13
C MET A 267 -9.42 -14.49 0.26
N SER A 268 -8.77 -13.44 -0.26
CA SER A 268 -9.07 -12.06 0.11
C SER A 268 -10.41 -11.58 -0.41
N GLU A 269 -10.93 -12.27 -1.41
CA GLU A 269 -12.32 -12.25 -1.86
C GLU A 269 -12.69 -13.63 -2.41
N PHE A 270 -13.94 -14.06 -2.20
CA PHE A 270 -14.54 -15.21 -2.89
C PHE A 270 -16.07 -15.09 -2.97
N GLY A 271 -16.68 -15.92 -3.82
CA GLY A 271 -18.14 -16.05 -3.91
C GLY A 271 -18.69 -15.74 -5.30
N CYS A 272 -18.28 -16.50 -6.31
CA CYS A 272 -18.67 -16.33 -7.71
C CYS A 272 -20.19 -16.20 -7.93
N ILE A 273 -20.63 -15.18 -8.68
CA ILE A 273 -22.06 -14.93 -8.98
C ILE A 273 -22.54 -15.52 -10.32
N THR A 274 -21.66 -16.08 -11.14
CA THR A 274 -21.99 -16.46 -12.53
C THR A 274 -22.81 -17.75 -12.65
N SER A 275 -22.94 -18.52 -11.55
CA SER A 275 -23.75 -19.74 -11.48
C SER A 275 -24.75 -19.65 -10.31
N PRO A 276 -25.82 -18.84 -10.43
CA PRO A 276 -26.79 -18.64 -9.36
C PRO A 276 -27.72 -19.85 -9.16
N PRO A 277 -28.26 -20.07 -7.94
CA PRO A 277 -27.97 -19.30 -6.73
C PRO A 277 -26.56 -19.62 -6.20
N ARG A 278 -25.89 -18.64 -5.58
CA ARG A 278 -24.63 -18.87 -4.88
C ARG A 278 -24.85 -19.80 -3.70
N LEU A 279 -24.29 -21.01 -3.76
CA LEU A 279 -24.51 -22.05 -2.74
C LEU A 279 -23.48 -22.02 -1.60
N TRP A 280 -22.38 -21.28 -1.79
CA TRP A 280 -21.28 -21.16 -0.83
C TRP A 280 -20.65 -22.51 -0.47
N THR A 281 -20.63 -23.46 -1.40
CA THR A 281 -20.09 -24.80 -1.17
C THR A 281 -18.57 -24.79 -1.04
N GLU A 282 -17.92 -23.77 -1.60
CA GLU A 282 -16.50 -23.44 -1.42
C GLU A 282 -16.12 -23.20 0.04
N VAL A 283 -17.05 -22.75 0.89
CA VAL A 283 -16.80 -22.55 2.34
C VAL A 283 -16.42 -23.88 3.00
N THR A 284 -17.07 -24.98 2.62
CA THR A 284 -16.74 -26.30 3.17
C THR A 284 -15.30 -26.69 2.79
N ALA A 285 -14.87 -26.41 1.56
CA ALA A 285 -13.51 -26.67 1.13
C ALA A 285 -12.51 -25.74 1.83
N LEU A 286 -12.81 -24.43 1.90
CA LEU A 286 -11.93 -23.40 2.46
C LEU A 286 -11.49 -23.67 3.91
N PHE A 287 -12.37 -24.29 4.70
CA PHE A 287 -12.11 -24.64 6.10
C PHE A 287 -11.77 -26.13 6.31
N ALA A 288 -11.44 -26.87 5.25
CA ALA A 288 -11.04 -28.27 5.33
C ALA A 288 -9.77 -28.57 4.52
N SER A 289 -9.02 -29.60 4.92
CA SER A 289 -7.88 -30.07 4.14
C SER A 289 -8.35 -30.62 2.78
N PRO A 290 -7.63 -30.37 1.68
CA PRO A 290 -6.28 -29.79 1.63
C PRO A 290 -6.22 -28.26 1.60
N VAL A 291 -7.34 -27.55 1.39
CA VAL A 291 -7.32 -26.09 1.21
C VAL A 291 -6.89 -25.37 2.50
N SER A 292 -7.39 -25.81 3.67
CA SER A 292 -7.02 -25.21 4.97
C SER A 292 -5.55 -25.42 5.37
N ASP A 293 -4.85 -26.35 4.72
CA ASP A 293 -3.41 -26.60 4.94
C ASP A 293 -2.55 -25.51 4.26
N VAL A 294 -3.15 -24.75 3.34
CA VAL A 294 -2.51 -23.67 2.58
C VAL A 294 -3.13 -22.33 2.95
N PHE A 295 -4.45 -22.19 2.83
CA PHE A 295 -5.18 -20.96 3.07
C PHE A 295 -5.74 -20.89 4.49
N SER A 296 -5.52 -19.76 5.18
CA SER A 296 -6.05 -19.47 6.51
C SER A 296 -7.43 -18.81 6.43
N GLY A 297 -8.35 -19.39 5.63
CA GLY A 297 -9.72 -18.90 5.45
C GLY A 297 -9.87 -17.87 4.32
N GLY A 298 -10.89 -17.02 4.42
CA GLY A 298 -11.18 -16.02 3.40
C GLY A 298 -12.31 -15.05 3.73
N VAL A 299 -12.58 -14.14 2.78
CA VAL A 299 -13.55 -13.05 2.91
C VAL A 299 -14.60 -13.17 1.79
N ALA A 300 -15.87 -13.38 2.16
CA ALA A 300 -16.96 -13.46 1.20
C ALA A 300 -17.25 -12.06 0.61
N PHE A 301 -17.39 -11.97 -0.72
CA PHE A 301 -17.71 -10.73 -1.42
C PHE A 301 -19.20 -10.72 -1.84
N SER A 302 -20.05 -9.81 -1.38
CA SER A 302 -19.85 -8.73 -0.41
C SER A 302 -21.11 -8.55 0.46
N TYR A 303 -20.99 -7.83 1.58
CA TYR A 303 -22.13 -7.52 2.45
C TYR A 303 -23.11 -6.57 1.75
N PHE A 304 -22.62 -5.39 1.34
CA PHE A 304 -23.40 -4.34 0.67
C PHE A 304 -23.63 -4.65 -0.83
N PRO A 305 -24.75 -4.19 -1.42
CA PRO A 305 -25.00 -4.35 -2.84
C PRO A 305 -24.03 -3.53 -3.68
N THR A 306 -23.64 -4.11 -4.81
CA THR A 306 -22.77 -3.49 -5.81
C THR A 306 -23.48 -3.47 -7.16
N SER A 307 -23.04 -2.58 -8.05
CA SER A 307 -23.61 -2.40 -9.38
C SER A 307 -23.48 -3.62 -10.31
N ASP A 308 -22.47 -4.46 -10.07
CA ASP A 308 -22.17 -5.69 -10.82
C ASP A 308 -22.90 -6.93 -10.29
N GLY A 309 -23.77 -6.77 -9.27
CA GLY A 309 -24.69 -7.81 -8.83
C GLY A 309 -24.23 -8.63 -7.62
N TYR A 310 -23.16 -8.22 -6.93
CA TYR A 310 -22.87 -8.73 -5.60
C TYR A 310 -23.71 -8.02 -4.52
N GLY A 311 -23.49 -8.43 -3.27
CA GLY A 311 -24.23 -7.96 -2.11
C GLY A 311 -25.21 -8.99 -1.58
N MET A 312 -25.32 -9.02 -0.26
CA MET A 312 -26.19 -9.96 0.44
C MET A 312 -27.28 -9.27 1.25
N VAL A 313 -27.21 -7.94 1.39
CA VAL A 313 -28.22 -7.15 2.09
C VAL A 313 -28.73 -6.00 1.23
N THR A 314 -29.96 -5.57 1.52
CA THR A 314 -30.55 -4.33 1.00
C THR A 314 -30.92 -3.44 2.18
N ILE A 315 -30.51 -2.17 2.13
CA ILE A 315 -30.85 -1.19 3.15
C ILE A 315 -31.89 -0.23 2.57
N SER A 316 -33.06 -0.18 3.20
CA SER A 316 -34.13 0.75 2.80
C SER A 316 -33.89 2.16 3.34
N ASN A 317 -34.62 3.15 2.80
CA ASN A 317 -34.52 4.56 3.19
C ASN A 317 -34.78 4.82 4.70
N ASN A 318 -35.55 3.96 5.36
CA ASN A 318 -35.80 4.01 6.81
C ASN A 318 -34.78 3.19 7.61
N ASN A 319 -33.60 2.90 7.03
CA ASN A 319 -32.48 2.20 7.65
C ASN A 319 -32.79 0.75 8.08
N THR A 320 -33.75 0.10 7.43
CA THR A 320 -34.07 -1.32 7.68
C THR A 320 -33.27 -2.21 6.74
N VAL A 321 -32.63 -3.25 7.29
CA VAL A 321 -31.86 -4.23 6.53
C VAL A 321 -32.75 -5.42 6.17
N THR A 322 -32.78 -5.75 4.88
CA THR A 322 -33.36 -7.01 4.36
C THR A 322 -32.22 -7.90 3.89
N VAL A 323 -32.16 -9.14 4.36
CA VAL A 323 -31.17 -10.12 3.92
C VAL A 323 -31.70 -10.94 2.75
N SER A 324 -30.83 -11.35 1.84
CA SER A 324 -31.19 -12.24 0.73
C SER A 324 -31.13 -13.73 1.13
N ASP A 325 -31.63 -14.62 0.27
CA ASP A 325 -31.42 -16.06 0.45
C ASP A 325 -29.93 -16.42 0.43
N ASP A 326 -29.13 -15.58 -0.22
CA ASP A 326 -27.70 -15.74 -0.34
C ASP A 326 -26.96 -15.54 0.97
N PHE A 327 -27.33 -14.47 1.70
CA PHE A 327 -26.93 -14.27 3.08
C PHE A 327 -27.23 -15.50 3.94
N THR A 328 -28.45 -16.03 3.81
CA THR A 328 -28.91 -17.16 4.62
C THR A 328 -28.11 -18.42 4.35
N ARG A 329 -27.74 -18.69 3.08
CA ARG A 329 -26.87 -19.81 2.71
C ARG A 329 -25.44 -19.63 3.20
N LEU A 330 -24.87 -18.43 3.07
CA LEU A 330 -23.53 -18.15 3.60
C LEU A 330 -23.50 -18.35 5.13
N ALA A 331 -24.45 -17.76 5.85
CA ALA A 331 -24.59 -17.94 7.29
C ALA A 331 -24.66 -19.43 7.66
N THR A 332 -25.41 -20.23 6.90
CA THR A 332 -25.50 -21.67 7.14
C THR A 332 -24.15 -22.37 6.97
N GLN A 333 -23.41 -22.09 5.90
CA GLN A 333 -22.09 -22.69 5.65
C GLN A 333 -21.04 -22.23 6.66
N TYR A 334 -21.01 -20.95 7.01
CA TYR A 334 -20.11 -20.42 8.02
C TYR A 334 -20.38 -20.99 9.40
N ASN A 335 -21.64 -21.10 9.82
CA ASN A 335 -21.98 -21.63 11.14
C ASN A 335 -21.82 -23.16 11.24
N SER A 336 -21.76 -23.89 10.11
CA SER A 336 -21.48 -25.34 10.09
C SER A 336 -19.99 -25.69 9.98
N SER A 337 -19.14 -24.73 9.59
CA SER A 337 -17.70 -24.94 9.43
C SER A 337 -16.97 -25.18 10.77
N SER A 338 -16.08 -26.18 10.79
CA SER A 338 -15.23 -26.51 11.94
C SER A 338 -13.80 -26.77 11.46
N PRO A 339 -12.98 -25.71 11.26
CA PRO A 339 -11.65 -25.88 10.71
C PRO A 339 -10.71 -26.64 11.66
N PRO A 340 -9.71 -27.35 11.12
CA PRO A 340 -8.78 -28.13 11.93
C PRO A 340 -7.86 -27.22 12.76
N ASN A 341 -7.64 -27.56 14.03
CA ASN A 341 -6.64 -26.90 14.88
C ASN A 341 -5.25 -27.54 14.70
N SER A 342 -4.78 -27.60 13.47
CA SER A 342 -3.47 -28.12 13.09
C SER A 342 -2.85 -27.32 11.95
N PRO A 343 -1.51 -27.28 11.82
CA PRO A 343 -0.53 -27.82 12.78
C PRO A 343 -0.47 -27.00 14.08
N ALA A 344 0.08 -27.59 15.14
CA ALA A 344 0.30 -26.84 16.39
C ALA A 344 1.34 -25.73 16.14
N LYS A 345 1.15 -24.55 16.77
CA LYS A 345 2.07 -23.41 16.61
C LYS A 345 3.54 -23.78 16.82
N SER A 346 3.82 -24.63 17.81
CA SER A 346 5.17 -25.09 18.17
C SER A 346 5.84 -26.00 17.13
N SER A 347 5.08 -26.60 16.21
CA SER A 347 5.63 -27.45 15.13
C SER A 347 5.89 -26.68 13.84
N VAL A 348 5.54 -25.39 13.78
CA VAL A 348 5.71 -24.58 12.57
C VAL A 348 7.06 -23.87 12.58
N THR A 349 7.79 -23.99 11.48
CA THR A 349 9.03 -23.26 11.25
C THR A 349 8.80 -22.10 10.29
N ALA A 350 9.32 -20.93 10.61
CA ALA A 350 9.39 -19.81 9.68
C ALA A 350 10.57 -20.05 8.72
N ASN A 351 10.27 -20.12 7.43
CA ASN A 351 11.28 -20.29 6.38
C ASN A 351 11.39 -19.00 5.57
N LYS A 352 12.60 -18.67 5.14
CA LYS A 352 12.84 -17.64 4.13
C LYS A 352 12.98 -18.33 2.77
N THR A 353 12.33 -17.78 1.75
CA THR A 353 12.53 -18.19 0.35
C THR A 353 13.31 -17.13 -0.41
N ASP A 354 14.09 -17.58 -1.38
CA ASP A 354 14.74 -16.71 -2.36
C ASP A 354 13.72 -16.17 -3.34
N CYS A 355 13.99 -14.98 -3.88
CA CYS A 355 13.08 -14.36 -4.83
C CYS A 355 13.21 -14.98 -6.22
N PRO A 356 12.08 -15.17 -6.93
CA PRO A 356 12.10 -15.66 -8.29
C PRO A 356 12.88 -14.70 -9.18
N ALA A 357 13.59 -15.26 -10.16
CA ALA A 357 14.23 -14.47 -11.20
C ALA A 357 13.18 -13.91 -12.17
N GLU A 358 13.56 -12.86 -12.90
CA GLU A 358 12.73 -12.33 -13.98
C GLU A 358 12.43 -13.41 -15.04
N SER A 359 11.20 -13.41 -15.54
CA SER A 359 10.69 -14.39 -16.48
C SER A 359 9.63 -13.78 -17.41
N SER A 360 9.11 -14.56 -18.35
CA SER A 360 7.99 -14.12 -19.20
C SER A 360 6.70 -13.89 -18.41
N SER A 361 6.56 -14.42 -17.20
CA SER A 361 5.40 -14.22 -16.30
C SER A 361 5.68 -13.23 -15.18
N LEU A 362 6.92 -12.73 -15.04
CA LEU A 362 7.36 -11.84 -13.98
C LEU A 362 8.48 -10.91 -14.46
N LEU A 363 8.14 -9.67 -14.79
CA LEU A 363 9.07 -8.62 -15.21
C LEU A 363 9.66 -7.82 -14.05
N ALA A 364 9.48 -8.29 -12.81
CA ALA A 364 9.82 -7.55 -11.60
C ALA A 364 11.30 -7.75 -11.22
N SER A 365 12.05 -6.66 -11.14
CA SER A 365 13.42 -6.66 -10.62
C SER A 365 13.42 -6.95 -9.13
N SER A 366 14.43 -7.68 -8.65
CA SER A 366 14.69 -7.84 -7.21
C SER A 366 15.24 -6.57 -6.53
N THR A 367 15.65 -5.56 -7.30
CA THR A 367 16.05 -4.25 -6.76
C THR A 367 14.81 -3.42 -6.49
N LEU A 368 14.59 -3.03 -5.23
CA LEU A 368 13.43 -2.24 -4.80
C LEU A 368 13.74 -0.75 -4.82
N PRO A 369 12.74 0.14 -4.97
CA PRO A 369 12.95 1.57 -4.78
C PRO A 369 13.39 1.88 -3.34
N PRO A 370 14.13 2.99 -3.13
CA PRO A 370 14.50 3.45 -1.79
C PRO A 370 13.25 3.78 -0.95
N THR A 371 13.43 3.88 0.37
CA THR A 371 12.40 4.39 1.26
C THR A 371 12.16 5.88 0.95
N PRO A 372 10.93 6.33 0.70
CA PRO A 372 10.65 7.74 0.44
C PRO A 372 11.11 8.64 1.59
N ASP A 373 12.00 9.61 1.32
CA ASP A 373 12.49 10.58 2.30
C ASP A 373 11.86 11.96 2.08
N GLU A 374 10.87 12.30 2.90
CA GLU A 374 10.20 13.59 2.86
C GLU A 374 11.14 14.76 3.21
N ARG A 375 12.10 14.57 4.11
CA ARG A 375 13.07 15.63 4.50
C ARG A 375 13.96 15.98 3.32
N PHE A 376 14.45 14.96 2.62
CA PHE A 376 15.24 15.14 1.41
C PHE A 376 14.41 15.83 0.31
N CYS A 377 13.21 15.32 0.00
CA CYS A 377 12.37 15.89 -1.06
C CYS A 377 11.97 17.35 -0.77
N ASN A 378 11.63 17.67 0.48
CA ASN A 378 11.32 19.04 0.88
C ASN A 378 12.56 19.95 0.79
N CYS A 379 13.71 19.47 1.26
CA CYS A 379 14.96 20.21 1.13
C CYS A 379 15.30 20.53 -0.34
N ILE A 380 15.13 19.56 -1.25
CA ILE A 380 15.31 19.77 -2.69
C ILE A 380 14.35 20.84 -3.18
N ASN A 381 13.05 20.70 -2.88
CA ASN A 381 12.02 21.62 -3.34
C ASN A 381 12.26 23.05 -2.83
N GLU A 382 12.76 23.21 -1.61
CA GLU A 382 12.99 24.52 -1.00
C GLU A 382 14.29 25.20 -1.45
N ASN A 383 15.36 24.43 -1.65
CA ASN A 383 16.72 24.97 -1.75
C ASN A 383 17.38 24.77 -3.12
N SER A 384 16.89 23.84 -3.93
CA SER A 384 17.57 23.43 -5.17
C SER A 384 16.77 23.73 -6.44
N LEU A 385 15.50 24.13 -6.32
CA LEU A 385 14.57 24.29 -7.44
C LEU A 385 14.23 25.76 -7.70
N SER A 386 14.21 26.14 -8.97
CA SER A 386 13.88 27.50 -9.41
C SER A 386 12.39 27.72 -9.62
N CYS A 387 11.64 26.72 -10.07
CA CYS A 387 10.19 26.76 -10.23
C CYS A 387 9.53 25.84 -9.22
N ILE A 388 8.48 26.33 -8.54
CA ILE A 388 7.72 25.59 -7.53
C ILE A 388 6.25 25.54 -7.93
N VAL A 389 5.67 24.34 -7.90
CA VAL A 389 4.23 24.13 -8.09
C VAL A 389 3.44 24.82 -6.98
N LYS A 390 2.38 25.55 -7.33
CA LYS A 390 1.51 26.20 -6.35
C LYS A 390 0.68 25.17 -5.59
N GLN A 391 0.41 25.46 -4.31
CA GLN A 391 -0.39 24.57 -3.45
C GLN A 391 -1.78 24.27 -4.01
N SER A 392 -2.40 25.24 -4.72
CA SER A 392 -3.70 25.06 -5.40
C SER A 392 -3.66 23.98 -6.49
N SER A 393 -2.48 23.70 -7.04
CA SER A 393 -2.27 22.75 -8.14
C SER A 393 -1.64 21.44 -7.65
N ALA A 394 -0.89 21.47 -6.55
CA ALA A 394 -0.12 20.34 -6.03
C ALA A 394 -0.96 19.08 -5.73
N ASN A 395 -2.22 19.28 -5.31
CA ASN A 395 -3.14 18.20 -4.96
C ASN A 395 -4.09 17.80 -6.10
N SER A 396 -3.84 18.26 -7.33
CA SER A 396 -4.66 17.93 -8.50
C SER A 396 -3.91 16.96 -9.42
N PRO A 397 -4.21 15.65 -9.39
CA PRO A 397 -3.56 14.66 -10.25
C PRO A 397 -3.66 15.01 -11.73
N GLY A 398 -4.83 15.52 -12.17
CA GLY A 398 -5.05 15.91 -13.57
C GLY A 398 -4.16 17.07 -14.02
N ILE A 399 -3.91 18.07 -13.17
CA ILE A 399 -3.01 19.18 -13.48
C ILE A 399 -1.56 18.72 -13.42
N VAL A 400 -1.18 18.05 -12.34
CA VAL A 400 0.21 17.64 -12.10
C VAL A 400 0.68 16.64 -13.15
N GLY A 401 -0.13 15.62 -13.47
CA GLY A 401 0.17 14.63 -14.50
C GLY A 401 0.32 15.26 -15.89
N ALA A 402 -0.66 16.08 -16.32
CA ALA A 402 -0.62 16.72 -17.62
C ALA A 402 0.60 17.66 -17.78
N LEU A 403 0.96 18.40 -16.73
CA LEU A 403 2.13 19.27 -16.75
C LEU A 403 3.45 18.49 -16.68
N LEU A 404 3.50 17.34 -16.00
CA LEU A 404 4.65 16.43 -16.03
C LEU A 404 4.90 15.95 -17.46
N ASP A 405 3.88 15.38 -18.11
CA ASP A 405 3.97 14.87 -19.48
C ASP A 405 4.41 15.97 -20.45
N TYR A 406 3.77 17.14 -20.37
CA TYR A 406 4.09 18.29 -21.20
C TYR A 406 5.54 18.74 -20.99
N THR A 407 5.98 18.93 -19.74
CA THR A 407 7.30 19.49 -19.47
C THR A 407 8.41 18.49 -19.77
N CYS A 408 8.19 17.18 -19.55
CA CYS A 408 9.12 16.14 -19.98
C CYS A 408 9.26 16.08 -21.51
N SER A 409 8.17 16.26 -22.25
CA SER A 409 8.20 16.38 -23.71
C SER A 409 9.03 17.60 -24.16
N LEU A 410 8.88 18.74 -23.48
CA LEU A 410 9.71 19.92 -23.75
C LEU A 410 11.19 19.62 -23.52
N LEU A 411 11.57 19.00 -22.40
CA LEU A 411 12.98 18.65 -22.14
C LEU A 411 13.55 17.73 -23.24
N GLY A 412 12.81 16.70 -23.63
CA GLY A 412 13.23 15.78 -24.71
C GLY A 412 13.34 16.43 -26.09
N SER A 413 12.68 17.58 -26.29
CA SER A 413 12.78 18.35 -27.55
C SER A 413 13.95 19.32 -27.60
N THR A 414 14.63 19.55 -26.46
CA THR A 414 15.85 20.36 -26.43
C THR A 414 17.04 19.49 -26.85
N ASP A 415 17.97 20.00 -27.68
CA ASP A 415 19.27 19.35 -28.00
C ASP A 415 20.21 19.31 -26.77
N SER A 416 19.65 19.20 -25.57
CA SER A 416 20.34 19.21 -24.29
C SER A 416 20.46 17.80 -23.70
N SER A 417 21.34 17.64 -22.73
CA SER A 417 21.43 16.42 -21.91
C SER A 417 20.36 16.34 -20.81
N ALA A 418 19.34 17.20 -20.82
CA ALA A 418 18.29 17.20 -19.81
C ALA A 418 17.25 16.10 -20.09
N SER A 419 16.91 15.32 -19.07
CA SER A 419 15.93 14.25 -19.14
C SER A 419 15.06 14.19 -17.88
N CYS A 420 14.00 13.40 -17.95
CA CYS A 420 13.17 13.06 -16.79
C CYS A 420 13.67 11.83 -16.03
N ASP A 421 14.86 11.30 -16.35
CA ASP A 421 15.44 10.12 -15.67
C ASP A 421 15.57 10.31 -14.14
N PRO A 422 15.92 11.50 -13.61
CA PRO A 422 16.03 11.68 -12.17
C PRO A 422 14.72 11.51 -11.40
N ILE A 423 13.57 11.67 -12.03
CA ILE A 423 12.24 11.46 -11.42
C ILE A 423 11.61 10.11 -11.80
N ALA A 424 12.24 9.38 -12.72
CA ALA A 424 11.73 8.11 -13.24
C ALA A 424 12.02 6.94 -12.28
N GLY A 425 11.16 5.93 -12.30
CA GLY A 425 11.38 4.65 -11.61
C GLY A 425 10.96 3.51 -12.51
N ASN A 426 11.83 2.51 -12.68
CA ASN A 426 11.58 1.37 -13.54
C ASN A 426 11.72 0.08 -12.73
N GLY A 427 10.59 -0.56 -12.43
CA GLY A 427 10.56 -1.82 -11.69
C GLY A 427 11.01 -3.05 -12.49
N THR A 428 11.23 -2.94 -13.81
CA THR A 428 11.85 -4.01 -14.59
C THR A 428 13.35 -3.94 -14.56
N SER A 429 13.96 -2.78 -14.81
CA SER A 429 15.42 -2.65 -14.73
C SER A 429 15.93 -2.46 -13.29
N GLY A 430 15.04 -2.28 -12.31
CA GLY A 430 15.42 -1.97 -10.93
C GLY A 430 16.13 -0.62 -10.79
N THR A 431 15.88 0.29 -11.73
CA THR A 431 16.55 1.61 -11.79
C THR A 431 15.61 2.68 -11.29
N TYR A 432 16.05 3.42 -10.28
CA TYR A 432 15.26 4.47 -9.63
C TYR A 432 16.06 5.77 -9.61
N GLY A 433 15.51 6.80 -10.23
CA GLY A 433 16.06 8.15 -10.21
C GLY A 433 16.12 8.72 -8.79
N GLN A 434 16.97 9.71 -8.59
CA GLN A 434 17.25 10.27 -7.26
C GLN A 434 16.05 11.00 -6.62
N LEU A 435 15.08 11.39 -7.43
CA LEU A 435 13.82 12.03 -7.03
C LEU A 435 12.62 11.12 -7.33
N SER A 436 12.84 9.85 -7.69
CA SER A 436 11.76 8.93 -8.07
C SER A 436 10.75 8.67 -6.94
N PHE A 437 11.18 8.86 -5.70
CA PHE A 437 10.35 8.70 -4.50
C PHE A 437 9.76 10.02 -4.00
N CYS A 438 10.06 11.16 -4.62
CA CYS A 438 9.43 12.42 -4.24
C CYS A 438 7.98 12.48 -4.74
N SER A 439 7.17 13.32 -4.11
CA SER A 439 5.78 13.51 -4.51
C SER A 439 5.68 14.00 -5.98
N PRO A 440 4.58 13.69 -6.69
CA PRO A 440 4.37 14.18 -8.06
C PRO A 440 4.54 15.69 -8.21
N ALA A 441 4.12 16.48 -7.22
CA ALA A 441 4.30 17.93 -7.21
C ALA A 441 5.78 18.34 -7.17
N ILE A 442 6.61 17.68 -6.36
CA ILE A 442 8.05 17.96 -6.30
C ILE A 442 8.76 17.49 -7.57
N LYS A 443 8.38 16.33 -8.12
CA LYS A 443 8.84 15.88 -9.43
C LYS A 443 8.54 16.92 -10.51
N LEU A 444 7.34 17.51 -10.48
CA LEU A 444 6.96 18.56 -11.42
C LEU A 444 7.76 19.85 -11.21
N SER A 445 7.92 20.32 -9.98
CA SER A 445 8.81 21.44 -9.65
C SER A 445 10.22 21.21 -10.22
N TYR A 446 10.75 19.98 -10.13
CA TYR A 446 12.06 19.63 -10.66
C TYR A 446 12.14 19.77 -12.18
N VAL A 447 11.19 19.17 -12.92
CA VAL A 447 11.20 19.21 -14.39
C VAL A 447 11.00 20.65 -14.89
N MET A 448 10.10 21.41 -14.25
CA MET A 448 9.90 22.84 -14.54
C MET A 448 11.16 23.67 -14.27
N SER A 449 11.86 23.40 -13.16
CA SER A 449 13.12 24.06 -12.81
C SER A 449 14.23 23.73 -13.81
N THR A 450 14.29 22.49 -14.27
CA THR A 450 15.21 22.05 -15.32
C THR A 450 14.94 22.81 -16.61
N TYR A 451 13.67 22.92 -17.02
CA TYR A 451 13.27 23.69 -18.20
C TYR A 451 13.63 25.19 -18.08
N TYR A 452 13.39 25.78 -16.89
CA TYR A 452 13.73 27.19 -16.61
C TYR A 452 15.21 27.49 -16.82
N GLN A 453 16.12 26.56 -16.50
CA GLN A 453 17.55 26.79 -16.67
C GLN A 453 17.97 26.95 -18.12
N PHE A 454 17.30 26.26 -19.05
CA PHE A 454 17.50 26.46 -20.49
C PHE A 454 16.73 27.68 -21.02
N ASN A 455 15.79 28.22 -20.24
CA ASN A 455 14.92 29.33 -20.62
C ASN A 455 14.77 30.35 -19.48
N PRO A 456 15.85 31.04 -19.04
CA PRO A 456 15.87 31.81 -17.80
C PRO A 456 15.14 33.16 -17.93
N LYS A 457 13.82 33.10 -18.04
CA LYS A 457 12.90 34.24 -18.02
C LYS A 457 11.93 34.01 -16.87
N ASP A 458 11.57 35.05 -16.12
CA ASP A 458 10.68 34.91 -14.97
C ASP A 458 9.33 34.25 -15.33
N THR A 459 8.85 34.49 -16.55
CA THR A 459 7.62 33.87 -17.09
C THR A 459 7.74 32.38 -17.42
N SER A 460 8.96 31.83 -17.50
CA SER A 460 9.18 30.41 -17.83
C SER A 460 8.78 29.46 -16.69
N CYS A 461 8.56 29.97 -15.47
CA CYS A 461 8.02 29.20 -14.36
C CYS A 461 6.49 29.29 -14.22
N ASP A 462 5.76 30.00 -15.09
CA ASP A 462 4.33 30.23 -14.88
C ASP A 462 3.48 28.97 -15.11
N PHE A 463 3.74 28.23 -16.20
CA PHE A 463 3.01 27.01 -16.58
C PHE A 463 1.48 27.14 -16.47
N ALA A 464 0.94 28.16 -17.15
CA ALA A 464 -0.47 28.53 -17.12
C ALA A 464 -0.97 28.85 -15.69
N GLY A 465 -0.14 29.55 -14.92
CA GLY A 465 -0.40 29.93 -13.55
C GLY A 465 -0.31 28.81 -12.50
N ASN A 466 0.16 27.61 -12.85
CA ASN A 466 0.26 26.48 -11.91
C ASN A 466 1.57 26.42 -11.13
N ALA A 467 2.59 27.18 -11.55
CA ALA A 467 3.85 27.27 -10.86
C ALA A 467 4.29 28.73 -10.70
N THR A 468 5.32 28.93 -9.88
CA THR A 468 5.90 30.24 -9.63
C THR A 468 7.40 30.12 -9.43
N LEU A 469 8.09 31.25 -9.58
CA LEU A 469 9.52 31.34 -9.37
C LEU A 469 9.82 31.32 -7.87
N SER A 470 10.71 30.43 -7.43
CA SER A 470 11.14 30.32 -6.03
C SER A 470 11.83 31.61 -5.58
N ALA A 471 11.50 32.05 -4.36
CA ALA A 471 12.22 33.12 -3.69
C ALA A 471 13.65 32.72 -3.31
N ASN A 472 13.88 31.42 -3.10
CA ASN A 472 15.17 30.83 -2.72
C ASN A 472 15.89 30.19 -3.92
N ARG A 473 15.54 30.60 -5.15
CA ARG A 473 16.08 29.95 -6.36
C ARG A 473 17.62 30.02 -6.39
N PRO A 474 18.29 28.94 -6.79
CA PRO A 474 19.73 28.98 -7.04
C PRO A 474 20.08 30.00 -8.14
N ASN A 475 21.20 30.72 -7.99
CA ASN A 475 21.65 31.68 -9.00
C ASN A 475 22.29 30.98 -10.21
N THR A 476 22.91 29.82 -9.97
CA THR A 476 23.59 29.02 -10.98
C THR A 476 23.22 27.55 -10.86
N VAL A 477 23.53 26.78 -11.91
CA VAL A 477 23.43 25.32 -11.90
C VAL A 477 24.33 24.70 -10.82
N GLN A 478 25.50 25.28 -10.58
CA GLN A 478 26.43 24.84 -9.55
C GLN A 478 25.83 25.05 -8.16
N ASP A 479 25.16 26.18 -7.91
CA ASP A 479 24.45 26.44 -6.66
C ASP A 479 23.32 25.43 -6.45
N ALA A 480 22.56 25.11 -7.51
CA ALA A 480 21.49 24.12 -7.45
C ALA A 480 22.02 22.71 -7.10
N ASN A 481 23.11 22.29 -7.76
CA ASN A 481 23.75 21.00 -7.48
C ASN A 481 24.40 20.96 -6.09
N ALA A 482 24.95 22.07 -5.61
CA ALA A 482 25.51 22.17 -4.26
C ALA A 482 24.41 22.08 -3.18
N ALA A 483 23.29 22.79 -3.37
CA ALA A 483 22.12 22.69 -2.50
C ALA A 483 21.53 21.27 -2.50
N ALA A 484 21.47 20.61 -3.66
CA ALA A 484 20.97 19.25 -3.73
C ALA A 484 21.90 18.27 -3.00
N SER A 485 23.22 18.45 -3.15
CA SER A 485 24.23 17.64 -2.46
C SER A 485 24.16 17.81 -0.94
N SER A 486 23.85 19.01 -0.44
CA SER A 486 23.65 19.22 0.99
C SER A 486 22.35 18.56 1.49
N CYS A 487 21.28 18.56 0.69
CA CYS A 487 20.06 17.80 1.02
C CYS A 487 20.31 16.30 1.11
N LEU A 488 21.10 15.75 0.18
CA LEU A 488 21.43 14.32 0.17
C LEU A 488 22.25 13.89 1.39
N ALA A 489 23.07 14.78 1.95
CA ALA A 489 23.83 14.50 3.17
C ALA A 489 22.95 14.21 4.39
N ALA A 490 21.66 14.57 4.36
CA ALA A 490 20.69 14.26 5.40
C ALA A 490 19.99 12.89 5.20
N GLU A 491 20.12 12.25 4.03
CA GLU A 491 19.55 10.94 3.75
C GLU A 491 20.35 9.85 4.50
N PRO A 492 19.68 8.89 5.18
CA PRO A 492 20.35 7.75 5.77
C PRO A 492 21.11 6.93 4.71
N SER A 493 22.34 6.53 5.03
CA SER A 493 23.21 5.77 4.11
C SER A 493 22.51 4.51 3.59
N GLY A 494 22.46 4.37 2.26
CA GLY A 494 21.89 3.22 1.58
C GLY A 494 20.44 3.37 1.12
N GLY A 495 19.76 4.48 1.46
CA GLY A 495 18.41 4.82 0.98
C GLY A 495 17.31 3.87 1.45
N VAL A 496 17.58 3.06 2.47
CA VAL A 496 16.58 2.21 3.13
C VAL A 496 16.67 2.50 4.62
N PHE A 497 15.57 2.98 5.20
CA PHE A 497 15.49 3.37 6.60
C PHE A 497 14.06 3.19 7.12
N THR A 498 13.87 3.36 8.42
CA THR A 498 12.54 3.31 9.04
C THR A 498 11.80 4.64 8.81
N PRO A 499 10.64 4.64 8.14
CA PRO A 499 9.82 5.84 8.02
C PRO A 499 9.40 6.43 9.36
N THR A 500 9.05 7.71 9.36
CA THR A 500 8.47 8.42 10.50
C THR A 500 7.10 8.99 10.14
N ALA A 501 6.25 9.20 11.15
CA ALA A 501 4.94 9.80 10.95
C ALA A 501 5.05 11.19 10.27
N PRO A 502 4.12 11.55 9.35
CA PRO A 502 4.09 12.89 8.76
C PRO A 502 4.04 13.98 9.83
N GLY A 503 4.78 15.06 9.63
CA GLY A 503 4.81 16.21 10.56
C GLY A 503 5.63 16.02 11.85
N SER A 504 6.19 14.83 12.11
CA SER A 504 7.09 14.60 13.26
C SER A 504 8.52 15.19 13.08
N GLY A 505 8.82 15.72 11.89
CA GLY A 505 10.11 16.31 11.52
C GLY A 505 10.33 17.74 12.01
N SER A 506 10.48 17.95 13.32
CA SER A 506 11.19 19.10 13.91
C SER A 506 11.54 18.82 15.38
N ALA A 507 12.37 17.82 15.62
CA ALA A 507 13.14 17.72 16.85
C ALA A 507 14.62 17.81 16.51
N THR A 508 15.15 19.02 16.61
CA THR A 508 16.57 19.34 16.59
C THR A 508 17.32 18.36 17.50
N ALA A 509 18.26 17.61 16.94
CA ALA A 509 19.19 16.79 17.72
C ALA A 509 20.16 17.73 18.45
N THR A 510 19.78 18.22 19.62
CA THR A 510 20.70 18.92 20.52
C THR A 510 21.49 17.87 21.28
N SER A 511 22.77 17.75 20.92
CA SER A 511 23.76 17.00 21.68
C SER A 511 23.77 17.43 23.15
N SER A 512 23.47 16.51 24.06
CA SER A 512 23.78 16.67 25.49
C SER A 512 24.64 15.50 25.95
N GLY A 513 25.62 15.85 26.77
CA GLY A 513 26.88 15.14 26.97
C GLY A 513 26.81 13.88 27.82
N ALA A 514 27.93 13.17 27.73
CA ALA A 514 28.28 11.91 28.36
C ALA A 514 27.84 11.73 29.82
N ALA A 515 27.38 10.52 30.13
CA ALA A 515 27.69 9.84 31.38
C ALA A 515 27.93 8.36 31.10
N SER A 516 29.13 7.91 31.48
CA SER A 516 29.64 6.55 31.40
C SER A 516 28.89 5.58 32.30
N GLY A 517 28.41 4.46 31.74
CA GLY A 517 27.90 3.32 32.49
C GLY A 517 28.19 2.03 31.72
N SER A 518 29.19 1.28 32.17
CA SER A 518 29.59 0.00 31.60
C SER A 518 28.66 -1.13 32.04
N THR A 519 28.01 -1.80 31.09
CA THR A 519 27.52 -3.17 31.29
C THR A 519 27.58 -3.94 29.98
N SER A 520 28.36 -5.03 30.03
CA SER A 520 28.63 -6.00 28.99
C SER A 520 27.44 -6.95 28.77
N SER A 521 26.96 -7.06 27.53
CA SER A 521 26.10 -8.16 27.08
C SER A 521 26.45 -8.51 25.64
N ALA A 522 26.72 -9.79 25.40
CA ALA A 522 27.28 -10.35 24.18
C ALA A 522 26.32 -10.23 22.98
N ALA A 523 26.85 -9.76 21.84
CA ALA A 523 26.19 -9.80 20.55
C ALA A 523 26.49 -11.14 19.86
N THR A 524 25.45 -11.92 19.59
CA THR A 524 25.47 -13.01 18.60
C THR A 524 25.42 -12.41 17.21
N SER A 525 26.35 -12.83 16.36
CA SER A 525 26.52 -12.40 14.98
C SER A 525 25.49 -13.06 14.06
N ASP A 526 24.56 -12.27 13.50
CA ASP A 526 23.85 -12.63 12.29
C ASP A 526 24.46 -11.86 11.10
N SER A 527 24.90 -12.64 10.11
CA SER A 527 25.52 -12.18 8.88
C SER A 527 24.50 -11.52 7.96
N SER A 528 24.50 -10.19 7.92
CA SER A 528 23.83 -9.42 6.87
C SER A 528 24.62 -9.51 5.57
N ALA A 529 23.93 -9.92 4.50
CA ALA A 529 24.46 -9.84 3.15
C ALA A 529 24.73 -8.36 2.82
N SER A 530 26.00 -8.07 2.51
CA SER A 530 26.48 -6.74 2.14
C SER A 530 25.88 -6.31 0.79
N THR A 531 24.91 -5.40 0.80
CA THR A 531 24.65 -4.56 -0.35
C THR A 531 25.74 -3.49 -0.41
N SER A 532 26.42 -3.41 -1.55
CA SER A 532 27.44 -2.41 -1.85
C SER A 532 26.83 -1.01 -1.77
N GLY A 533 27.00 -0.33 -0.65
CA GLY A 533 26.67 1.08 -0.48
C GLY A 533 27.60 1.94 -1.33
N GLY A 534 27.28 2.11 -2.60
CA GLY A 534 27.87 3.16 -3.42
C GLY A 534 27.43 4.52 -2.88
N LEU A 535 28.37 5.46 -2.76
CA LEU A 535 28.06 6.87 -2.52
C LEU A 535 27.10 7.35 -3.62
N ARG A 536 25.87 7.69 -3.23
CA ARG A 536 24.92 8.35 -4.14
C ARG A 536 25.45 9.78 -4.38
N SER A 537 25.63 10.16 -5.64
CA SER A 537 26.00 11.54 -6.04
C SER A 537 24.82 12.19 -6.73
N ILE A 538 24.29 13.28 -6.19
CA ILE A 538 23.15 13.97 -6.79
C ILE A 538 23.58 15.05 -7.78
N THR A 539 22.98 15.02 -8.97
CA THR A 539 23.10 16.07 -9.97
C THR A 539 21.69 16.42 -10.40
N VAL A 540 21.19 17.55 -9.90
CA VAL A 540 19.86 18.09 -10.24
C VAL A 540 19.88 18.68 -11.65
N VAL A 541 21.07 18.88 -12.24
CA VAL A 541 21.24 19.42 -13.59
C VAL A 541 22.46 18.83 -14.30
N GLY A 542 22.23 18.02 -15.32
CA GLY A 542 23.25 17.59 -16.27
C GLY A 542 23.25 18.50 -17.50
N GLY A 543 24.10 19.52 -17.53
CA GLY A 543 24.26 20.36 -18.72
C GLY A 543 25.42 21.34 -18.56
N MET A 544 26.55 21.07 -19.23
CA MET A 544 27.52 22.13 -19.47
C MET A 544 26.90 23.15 -20.43
N LEU A 545 26.47 24.31 -19.93
CA LEU A 545 26.49 25.50 -20.79
C LEU A 545 27.96 25.79 -21.09
N THR A 546 28.46 25.35 -22.24
CA THR A 546 29.65 25.96 -22.81
C THR A 546 29.29 27.39 -23.18
N ALA A 547 29.47 28.31 -22.24
CA ALA A 547 29.42 29.73 -22.49
C ALA A 547 30.60 30.11 -23.39
N LEU A 548 30.39 30.10 -24.71
CA LEU A 548 31.28 30.76 -25.66
C LEU A 548 31.12 32.28 -25.49
N VAL A 549 31.76 32.83 -24.46
CA VAL A 549 32.05 34.26 -24.37
C VAL A 549 33.25 34.52 -25.29
N GLY A 550 32.96 34.71 -26.58
CA GLY A 550 33.94 35.16 -27.57
C GLY A 550 33.91 36.68 -27.71
N ILE A 551 34.47 37.41 -26.74
CA ILE A 551 34.90 38.80 -26.98
C ILE A 551 36.31 38.73 -27.56
N ALA A 552 36.45 38.94 -28.87
CA ALA A 552 37.67 39.45 -29.48
C ALA A 552 37.34 40.05 -30.85
N GLY A 553 37.10 41.35 -30.89
CA GLY A 553 37.31 42.12 -32.11
C GLY A 553 38.82 42.28 -32.34
N ILE A 554 39.27 42.05 -33.57
CA ILE A 554 40.35 42.79 -34.23
C ILE A 554 40.14 42.66 -35.75
N LEU A 555 40.15 43.83 -36.39
CA LEU A 555 40.15 44.07 -37.83
C LEU A 555 41.33 43.39 -38.53
N VAL A 556 41.09 42.68 -39.64
CA VAL A 556 41.87 42.82 -40.89
C VAL A 556 40.97 42.46 -42.08
N GLY A 557 40.86 43.38 -43.03
CA GLY A 557 40.08 43.24 -44.26
C GLY A 557 40.67 42.26 -45.28
N GLY A 558 39.86 41.93 -46.28
CA GLY A 558 40.27 41.10 -47.40
C GLY A 558 39.09 40.77 -48.31
N SER A 559 38.79 41.70 -49.21
CA SER A 559 37.86 41.59 -50.33
C SER A 559 38.11 40.33 -51.17
N ALA A 560 37.07 39.57 -51.51
CA ALA A 560 36.95 38.88 -52.81
C ALA A 560 35.52 38.35 -53.04
N THR A 561 35.03 38.66 -54.23
CA THR A 561 33.69 38.53 -54.79
C THR A 561 33.48 37.21 -55.53
N LEU A 562 32.20 36.90 -55.82
CA LEU A 562 31.66 36.02 -56.90
C LEU A 562 31.74 34.51 -56.61
N LEU A 563 30.65 33.71 -56.66
CA LEU A 563 29.38 33.76 -57.40
C LEU A 563 28.22 33.23 -56.55
#